data_AF-A0A448ZGK4-F1
#
_entry.id   AF-A0A448ZGK4-F1
#
_cell.length_a   1.000
_cell.length_b   1.000
_cell.length_c   1.000
_cell.angle_alpha   90.00
_cell.angle_beta   90.00
_cell.angle_gamma   90.00
#
_symmetry.space_group_name_H-M   'P 1'
#
loop_
_entity.id
_entity.type
_entity.pdbx_description
1 polymer ?
#
loop_
_entity_poly.entity_id
_entity_poly.type
_entity_poly.pdbx_seq_one_letter_code
_entity_poly.pdbx_strand_id
1 'polypeptide(L)'
;MGRLSRDKRDVFYRRAKEKGYRARSAFKLLQLDSEFNLFDGVTRAVDLCAAPGSWSQVLSDKLVVSKRNSAPDETKTEETSNATIVAVDLQPMAPIDGVLCIQGDITSYETAQAILKPFGCGSEGGTKDGGETRAELVICDGAPDVTGLHDLDEYLQAQLLISAVKITTHVLVDGGTFVAKIFRGRHASQLYSQLRLLFDRVSIAKPTSSRNSSLESFVVCQQFNKRGSADLRNLSLDRDTVLDVVEGSPSLPKCIPPFLTCGDLSGWGEAPGTIMDADKSYPMEEEDYVQPIHPPIAPPHMQAIEEKEIQRQKQG
;
A
#
# COMPACT_ATOMS: atom_id res chain seq x y z
N MET A 1 15.62 26.54 7.21
CA MET A 1 15.46 26.97 5.80
C MET A 1 14.89 25.81 4.99
N GLY A 2 13.58 25.81 4.75
CA GLY A 2 12.92 24.73 4.00
C GLY A 2 13.21 24.88 2.51
N ARG A 3 13.92 23.91 1.92
CA ARG A 3 14.05 23.82 0.46
C ARG A 3 12.66 23.66 -0.15
N LEU A 4 12.32 24.53 -1.11
CA LEU A 4 11.07 24.50 -1.87
C LEU A 4 10.86 23.11 -2.49
N SER A 5 9.61 22.68 -2.64
CA SER A 5 9.21 21.38 -3.21
C SER A 5 9.72 21.13 -4.64
N ARG A 6 10.24 22.16 -5.33
CA ARG A 6 10.94 22.08 -6.62
C ARG A 6 12.25 21.29 -6.53
N ASP A 7 12.98 21.35 -5.41
CA ASP A 7 14.33 20.76 -5.26
C ASP A 7 14.33 19.26 -4.87
N LYS A 8 13.17 18.61 -4.79
CA LYS A 8 13.01 17.21 -4.38
C LYS A 8 12.38 16.30 -5.45
N ARG A 9 12.34 16.75 -6.71
CA ARG A 9 11.76 16.02 -7.84
C ARG A 9 12.83 15.15 -8.48
N ASP A 10 12.81 13.88 -8.10
CA ASP A 10 13.68 12.88 -8.69
C ASP A 10 13.11 12.32 -9.99
N VAL A 11 13.83 11.36 -10.58
CA VAL A 11 13.46 10.71 -11.84
C VAL A 11 12.10 10.00 -11.76
N PHE A 12 11.78 9.35 -10.64
CA PHE A 12 10.51 8.64 -10.47
C PHE A 12 9.33 9.58 -10.30
N TYR A 13 9.54 10.79 -9.74
CA TYR A 13 8.51 11.83 -9.75
C TYR A 13 8.16 12.27 -11.17
N ARG A 14 9.17 12.52 -12.03
CA ARG A 14 8.95 12.93 -13.42
C ARG A 14 8.22 11.83 -14.20
N ARG A 15 8.73 10.60 -14.12
CA ARG A 15 8.14 9.45 -14.79
C ARG A 15 6.70 9.19 -14.34
N ALA A 16 6.36 9.51 -13.09
CA ALA A 16 4.98 9.38 -12.62
C ALA A 16 4.06 10.39 -13.32
N LYS A 17 4.52 11.63 -13.51
CA LYS A 17 3.74 12.65 -14.22
C LYS A 17 3.60 12.33 -15.70
N GLU A 18 4.68 11.90 -16.34
CA GLU A 18 4.67 11.44 -17.74
C GLU A 18 3.69 10.27 -17.96
N LYS A 19 3.64 9.31 -17.02
CA LYS A 19 2.76 8.14 -17.09
C LYS A 19 1.35 8.35 -16.55
N GLY A 20 1.00 9.53 -16.07
CA GLY A 20 -0.34 9.72 -15.51
C GLY A 20 -0.55 9.10 -14.11
N TYR A 21 0.50 8.86 -13.34
CA TYR A 21 0.40 8.45 -11.94
C TYR A 21 0.34 9.65 -10.98
N ARG A 22 -0.55 9.56 -9.98
CA ARG A 22 -0.76 10.59 -8.95
C ARG A 22 0.51 10.84 -8.14
N ALA A 23 1.25 9.78 -7.82
CA ALA A 23 2.49 9.84 -7.04
C ALA A 23 3.56 8.87 -7.58
N ARG A 24 4.81 9.16 -7.26
CA ARG A 24 5.97 8.30 -7.59
C ARG A 24 5.96 6.94 -6.91
N SER A 25 5.18 6.76 -5.84
CA SER A 25 5.06 5.48 -5.14
C SER A 25 4.44 4.39 -6.01
N ALA A 26 3.75 4.72 -7.11
CA ALA A 26 3.31 3.76 -8.13
C ALA A 26 4.45 2.85 -8.61
N PHE A 27 5.66 3.39 -8.81
CA PHE A 27 6.82 2.60 -9.25
C PHE A 27 7.30 1.60 -8.20
N LYS A 28 7.05 1.85 -6.91
CA LYS A 28 7.41 0.90 -5.85
C LYS A 28 6.60 -0.37 -6.02
N LEU A 29 5.28 -0.24 -6.21
CA LEU A 29 4.41 -1.38 -6.41
C LEU A 29 4.72 -2.11 -7.72
N LEU A 30 4.97 -1.39 -8.83
CA LEU A 30 5.36 -1.99 -10.10
C LEU A 30 6.66 -2.80 -10.00
N GLN A 31 7.64 -2.31 -9.23
CA GLN A 31 8.91 -3.01 -9.01
C GLN A 31 8.74 -4.21 -8.08
N LEU A 32 7.89 -4.11 -7.06
CA LEU A 32 7.52 -5.26 -6.22
C LEU A 32 6.81 -6.33 -7.06
N ASP A 33 5.86 -5.94 -7.90
CA ASP A 33 5.17 -6.85 -8.82
C ASP A 33 6.14 -7.60 -9.74
N SER A 34 7.14 -6.91 -10.33
CA SER A 34 8.11 -7.57 -11.21
C SER A 34 8.96 -8.65 -10.53
N GLU A 35 9.14 -8.58 -9.21
CA GLU A 35 9.92 -9.55 -8.44
C GLU A 35 9.05 -10.68 -7.89
N PHE A 36 7.84 -10.35 -7.43
CA PHE A 36 6.98 -11.28 -6.69
C PHE A 36 5.76 -11.79 -7.48
N ASN A 37 5.56 -11.31 -8.71
CA ASN A 37 4.40 -11.59 -9.56
C ASN A 37 3.08 -11.36 -8.81
N LEU A 38 2.94 -10.17 -8.21
CA LEU A 38 1.85 -9.86 -7.27
C LEU A 38 0.46 -9.89 -7.93
N PHE A 39 0.39 -9.63 -9.23
CA PHE A 39 -0.89 -9.52 -9.96
C PHE A 39 -1.30 -10.81 -10.69
N ASP A 40 -0.48 -11.85 -10.67
CA ASP A 40 -0.76 -13.10 -11.36
C ASP A 40 -1.93 -13.84 -10.73
N GLY A 41 -2.96 -14.11 -11.53
CA GLY A 41 -4.19 -14.77 -11.07
C GLY A 41 -5.09 -13.91 -10.17
N VAL A 42 -4.68 -12.68 -9.82
CA VAL A 42 -5.47 -11.80 -8.96
C VAL A 42 -6.66 -11.20 -9.72
N THR A 43 -7.81 -11.21 -9.07
CA THR A 43 -9.08 -10.63 -9.51
C THR A 43 -9.74 -9.78 -8.43
N ARG A 44 -9.41 -10.00 -7.14
CA ARG A 44 -9.94 -9.24 -6.00
C ARG A 44 -8.81 -8.63 -5.19
N ALA A 45 -8.70 -7.31 -5.20
CA ALA A 45 -7.63 -6.59 -4.52
C ALA A 45 -8.16 -5.48 -3.59
N VAL A 46 -7.45 -5.26 -2.49
CA VAL A 46 -7.72 -4.18 -1.54
C VAL A 46 -6.48 -3.30 -1.37
N ASP A 47 -6.64 -1.99 -1.48
CA ASP A 47 -5.60 -0.99 -1.22
C ASP A 47 -5.95 -0.22 0.07
N LEU A 48 -5.17 -0.42 1.13
CA LEU A 48 -5.36 0.21 2.44
C LEU A 48 -4.47 1.45 2.57
N CYS A 49 -4.98 2.49 3.23
CA CYS A 49 -4.31 3.79 3.34
C CYS A 49 -3.91 4.31 1.94
N ALA A 50 -4.87 4.24 1.02
CA ALA A 50 -4.63 4.36 -0.40
C ALA A 50 -4.35 5.79 -0.87
N ALA A 51 -4.70 6.83 -0.10
CA ALA A 51 -4.60 8.21 -0.56
C ALA A 51 -3.13 8.59 -0.90
N PRO A 52 -2.88 9.27 -2.04
CA PRO A 52 -3.84 9.86 -2.98
C PRO A 52 -4.36 8.90 -4.07
N GLY A 53 -3.96 7.62 -4.06
CA GLY A 53 -4.47 6.57 -4.95
C GLY A 53 -3.49 6.06 -5.99
N SER A 54 -2.18 6.28 -5.82
CA SER A 54 -1.20 5.87 -6.84
C SER A 54 -1.05 4.34 -6.97
N TRP A 55 -1.22 3.59 -5.88
CA TRP A 55 -1.22 2.11 -5.90
C TRP A 55 -2.54 1.58 -6.46
N SER A 56 -3.67 2.19 -6.09
CA SER A 56 -4.98 1.96 -6.72
C SER A 56 -4.97 2.16 -8.24
N GLN A 57 -4.26 3.17 -8.76
CA GLN A 57 -4.09 3.34 -10.22
C GLN A 57 -3.33 2.16 -10.83
N VAL A 58 -2.24 1.71 -10.22
CA VAL A 58 -1.48 0.55 -10.69
C VAL A 58 -2.34 -0.72 -10.68
N LEU A 59 -3.15 -0.94 -9.63
CA LEU A 59 -4.09 -2.05 -9.59
C LEU A 59 -5.11 -2.00 -10.73
N SER A 60 -5.69 -0.83 -11.00
CA SER A 60 -6.64 -0.65 -12.11
C SER A 60 -5.99 -0.93 -13.47
N ASP A 61 -4.81 -0.36 -13.71
CA ASP A 61 -4.06 -0.55 -14.95
C ASP A 61 -3.76 -2.04 -15.21
N LYS A 62 -3.33 -2.76 -14.17
CA LYS A 62 -2.87 -4.15 -14.26
C LYS A 62 -4.00 -5.17 -14.27
N LEU A 63 -5.04 -4.97 -13.47
CA LEU A 63 -6.10 -5.96 -13.26
C LEU A 63 -7.33 -5.71 -14.13
N VAL A 64 -7.60 -4.46 -14.51
CA VAL A 64 -8.80 -4.06 -15.27
C VAL A 64 -8.42 -3.70 -16.70
N VAL A 65 -7.60 -2.67 -16.89
CA VAL A 65 -7.33 -2.08 -18.22
C VAL A 65 -6.54 -3.06 -19.10
N SER A 66 -5.45 -3.64 -18.58
CA SER A 66 -4.60 -4.56 -19.34
C SER A 66 -5.34 -5.83 -19.77
N LYS A 67 -6.26 -6.33 -18.93
CA LYS A 67 -7.10 -7.49 -19.25
C LYS A 67 -8.21 -7.17 -20.26
N ARG A 68 -8.77 -5.95 -20.25
CA ARG A 68 -9.74 -5.47 -21.25
C ARG A 68 -9.12 -5.30 -22.66
N ASN A 69 -7.87 -4.86 -22.73
CA ASN A 69 -7.17 -4.61 -23.99
C ASN A 69 -6.46 -5.84 -24.58
N SER A 70 -6.47 -6.97 -23.86
CA SER A 70 -5.97 -8.25 -24.38
C SER A 70 -7.02 -8.85 -25.33
N ALA A 71 -6.60 -9.33 -26.50
CA ALA A 71 -7.51 -9.84 -27.53
C ALA A 71 -8.49 -10.90 -26.95
N PRO A 72 -9.75 -10.92 -27.40
CA PRO A 72 -10.70 -11.95 -26.98
C PRO A 72 -10.14 -13.31 -27.39
N ASP A 73 -9.78 -14.11 -26.40
CA ASP A 73 -9.43 -15.50 -26.60
C ASP A 73 -10.74 -16.24 -26.92
N GLU A 74 -10.93 -16.65 -28.18
CA GLU A 74 -12.15 -17.33 -28.67
C GLU A 74 -12.51 -18.61 -27.90
N THR A 75 -11.61 -19.07 -27.02
CA THR A 75 -11.79 -20.23 -26.14
C THR A 75 -12.31 -19.90 -24.74
N LYS A 76 -12.45 -18.62 -24.38
CA LYS A 76 -12.95 -18.18 -23.07
C LYS A 76 -14.36 -17.62 -23.20
N THR A 77 -15.33 -18.38 -22.69
CA THR A 77 -16.71 -17.92 -22.47
C THR A 77 -16.74 -16.57 -21.77
N GLU A 78 -17.71 -15.72 -22.11
CA GLU A 78 -17.93 -14.31 -21.72
C GLU A 78 -17.90 -13.97 -20.21
N GLU A 79 -17.61 -14.94 -19.35
CA GLU A 79 -17.35 -14.76 -17.91
C GLU A 79 -15.90 -14.34 -17.66
N THR A 80 -15.37 -13.34 -18.38
CA THR A 80 -14.21 -12.60 -17.87
C THR A 80 -14.70 -11.80 -16.67
N SER A 81 -14.64 -12.40 -15.48
CA SER A 81 -14.95 -11.76 -14.21
C SER A 81 -14.16 -10.46 -14.11
N ASN A 82 -14.84 -9.32 -14.22
CA ASN A 82 -14.22 -8.02 -14.01
C ASN A 82 -13.51 -8.04 -12.65
N ALA A 83 -12.24 -7.63 -12.64
CA ALA A 83 -11.52 -7.51 -11.38
C ALA A 83 -12.23 -6.48 -10.48
N THR A 84 -12.38 -6.81 -9.20
CA THR A 84 -12.97 -5.94 -8.20
C THR A 84 -11.85 -5.38 -7.34
N ILE A 85 -11.70 -4.05 -7.32
CA ILE A 85 -10.68 -3.35 -6.54
C ILE A 85 -11.38 -2.43 -5.55
N VAL A 86 -11.00 -2.51 -4.27
CA VAL A 86 -11.49 -1.63 -3.20
C VAL A 86 -10.32 -0.86 -2.60
N ALA A 87 -10.40 0.46 -2.61
CA ALA A 87 -9.40 1.34 -2.00
C ALA A 87 -9.99 2.00 -0.75
N VAL A 88 -9.25 2.04 0.35
CA VAL A 88 -9.70 2.57 1.63
C VAL A 88 -8.71 3.59 2.17
N ASP A 89 -9.21 4.75 2.56
CA ASP A 89 -8.42 5.76 3.27
C ASP A 89 -9.31 6.61 4.19
N LEU A 90 -8.72 7.22 5.22
CA LEU A 90 -9.39 8.24 6.03
C LEU A 90 -9.64 9.52 5.23
N GLN A 91 -8.72 9.84 4.32
CA GLN A 91 -8.80 11.00 3.44
C GLN A 91 -9.66 10.71 2.20
N PRO A 92 -10.44 11.69 1.74
CA PRO A 92 -11.17 11.55 0.49
C PRO A 92 -10.20 11.45 -0.70
N MET A 93 -10.46 10.47 -1.58
CA MET A 93 -9.68 10.24 -2.79
C MET A 93 -10.48 10.63 -4.04
N ALA A 94 -9.81 11.22 -5.02
CA ALA A 94 -10.42 11.42 -6.33
C ALA A 94 -10.75 10.05 -6.96
N PRO A 95 -11.90 9.89 -7.63
CA PRO A 95 -12.29 8.62 -8.24
C PRO A 95 -11.22 8.06 -9.17
N ILE A 96 -11.06 6.74 -9.20
CA ILE A 96 -10.18 6.02 -10.13
C ILE A 96 -11.05 5.03 -10.89
N ASP A 97 -10.93 4.97 -12.21
CA ASP A 97 -11.71 4.03 -13.02
C ASP A 97 -11.43 2.59 -12.58
N GLY A 98 -12.48 1.76 -12.51
CA GLY A 98 -12.37 0.38 -12.05
C GLY A 98 -12.06 0.19 -10.56
N VAL A 99 -12.04 1.24 -9.74
CA VAL A 99 -11.75 1.15 -8.30
C VAL A 99 -12.89 1.74 -7.48
N LEU A 100 -13.38 0.97 -6.51
CA LEU A 100 -14.31 1.47 -5.50
C LEU A 100 -13.53 2.14 -4.36
N CYS A 101 -13.62 3.46 -4.25
CA CYS A 101 -13.01 4.21 -3.13
C CYS A 101 -13.98 4.30 -1.95
N ILE A 102 -13.56 3.82 -0.79
CA ILE A 102 -14.25 3.91 0.49
C ILE A 102 -13.48 4.89 1.38
N GLN A 103 -14.17 5.90 1.89
CA GLN A 103 -13.62 6.71 2.96
C GLN A 103 -13.93 6.04 4.30
N GLY A 104 -12.92 5.57 5.02
CA GLY A 104 -13.10 4.79 6.24
C GLY A 104 -11.83 4.57 7.04
N ASP A 105 -12.01 4.28 8.32
CA ASP A 105 -10.93 3.93 9.23
C ASP A 105 -10.65 2.42 9.15
N ILE A 106 -9.41 2.03 8.84
CA ILE A 106 -9.02 0.62 8.73
C ILE A 106 -9.08 -0.13 10.07
N THR A 107 -9.20 0.58 11.20
CA THR A 107 -9.38 -0.01 12.54
C THR A 107 -10.84 -0.36 12.83
N SER A 108 -11.80 0.17 12.05
CA SER A 108 -13.23 -0.03 12.27
C SER A 108 -13.74 -1.32 11.62
N TYR A 109 -14.61 -2.02 12.35
CA TYR A 109 -15.31 -3.21 11.84
C TYR A 109 -16.22 -2.88 10.66
N GLU A 110 -16.86 -1.71 10.68
CA GLU A 110 -17.73 -1.21 9.62
C GLU A 110 -16.97 -1.10 8.30
N THR A 111 -15.73 -0.59 8.34
CA THR A 111 -14.85 -0.52 7.16
C THR A 111 -14.55 -1.92 6.63
N ALA A 112 -14.24 -2.89 7.49
CA ALA A 112 -14.01 -4.27 7.07
C ALA A 112 -15.24 -4.88 6.37
N GLN A 113 -16.45 -4.63 6.90
CA GLN A 113 -17.69 -5.07 6.25
C GLN A 113 -17.93 -4.36 4.91
N ALA A 114 -17.63 -3.06 4.83
CA ALA A 114 -17.75 -2.29 3.61
C ALA A 114 -16.81 -2.79 2.50
N ILE A 115 -15.60 -3.26 2.86
CA ILE A 115 -14.65 -3.91 1.94
C ILE A 115 -15.17 -5.24 1.41
N LEU A 116 -15.83 -6.03 2.27
CA LEU A 116 -16.30 -7.38 1.92
C LEU A 116 -17.54 -7.39 1.02
N LYS A 117 -18.41 -6.38 1.15
CA LYS A 117 -19.67 -6.28 0.42
C LYS A 117 -19.50 -6.31 -1.11
N PRO A 118 -18.59 -5.54 -1.74
CA PRO A 118 -18.33 -5.59 -3.19
C PRO A 118 -17.89 -6.96 -3.71
N PHE A 119 -17.26 -7.77 -2.86
CA PHE A 119 -16.84 -9.13 -3.24
C PHE A 119 -17.98 -10.16 -3.11
N GLY A 120 -19.18 -9.75 -2.66
CA GLY A 120 -20.31 -10.66 -2.47
C GLY A 120 -20.20 -11.52 -1.21
N CYS A 121 -19.32 -11.15 -0.27
CA CYS A 121 -19.15 -11.84 1.00
C CYS A 121 -20.15 -11.27 2.03
N GLY A 122 -21.01 -12.11 2.60
CA GLY A 122 -21.88 -11.74 3.72
C GLY A 122 -21.12 -11.68 5.06
N SER A 123 -21.77 -11.19 6.12
CA SER A 123 -21.19 -11.01 7.47
C SER A 123 -20.62 -12.31 8.10
N GLU A 124 -21.05 -13.49 7.61
CA GLU A 124 -20.56 -14.80 8.05
C GLU A 124 -19.56 -15.48 7.08
N GLY A 125 -19.09 -14.76 6.05
CA GLY A 125 -17.86 -15.17 5.37
C GLY A 125 -17.96 -16.32 4.36
N GLY A 126 -19.16 -16.72 3.97
CA GLY A 126 -19.42 -17.74 2.97
C GLY A 126 -20.46 -17.31 1.95
N THR A 127 -20.30 -17.77 0.71
CA THR A 127 -21.35 -17.77 -0.31
C THR A 127 -22.25 -18.99 -0.14
N LYS A 128 -23.46 -18.97 -0.72
CA LYS A 128 -24.36 -20.15 -0.75
C LYS A 128 -23.73 -21.38 -1.41
N ASP A 129 -22.67 -21.19 -2.21
CA ASP A 129 -21.94 -22.23 -2.93
C ASP A 129 -20.59 -22.61 -2.29
N GLY A 130 -20.26 -22.11 -1.09
CA GLY A 130 -19.06 -22.50 -0.34
C GLY A 130 -17.73 -21.91 -0.83
N GLY A 131 -17.75 -20.99 -1.79
CA GLY A 131 -16.56 -20.28 -2.28
C GLY A 131 -16.15 -19.11 -1.37
N GLU A 132 -14.84 -18.96 -1.13
CA GLU A 132 -14.30 -17.82 -0.38
C GLU A 132 -14.14 -16.60 -1.28
N THR A 133 -15.03 -15.63 -1.12
CA THR A 133 -15.07 -14.40 -1.93
C THR A 133 -14.32 -13.25 -1.28
N ARG A 134 -13.23 -13.54 -0.56
CA ARG A 134 -12.37 -12.52 0.05
C ARG A 134 -11.32 -11.99 -0.94
N ALA A 135 -10.59 -10.96 -0.54
CA ALA A 135 -9.49 -10.41 -1.32
C ALA A 135 -8.37 -11.46 -1.49
N GLU A 136 -7.75 -11.48 -2.66
CA GLU A 136 -6.58 -12.32 -2.98
C GLU A 136 -5.28 -11.56 -2.70
N LEU A 137 -5.34 -10.24 -2.86
CA LEU A 137 -4.23 -9.32 -2.62
C LEU A 137 -4.69 -8.16 -1.74
N VAL A 138 -3.96 -7.89 -0.66
CA VAL A 138 -4.13 -6.68 0.15
C VAL A 138 -2.80 -5.92 0.14
N ILE A 139 -2.84 -4.63 -0.21
CA ILE A 139 -1.66 -3.76 -0.27
C ILE A 139 -1.83 -2.54 0.63
N CYS A 140 -0.74 -2.01 1.19
CA CYS A 140 -0.75 -0.83 2.06
C CYS A 140 0.55 0.00 1.93
N ASP A 141 0.48 1.17 1.27
CA ASP A 141 1.60 2.13 1.21
C ASP A 141 1.48 3.23 2.29
N GLY A 142 0.59 3.05 3.27
CA GLY A 142 0.34 4.02 4.32
C GLY A 142 1.59 4.35 5.14
N ALA A 143 1.76 5.63 5.45
CA ALA A 143 2.75 6.11 6.42
C ALA A 143 2.20 7.30 7.20
N PRO A 144 2.52 7.42 8.51
CA PRO A 144 2.20 8.60 9.28
C PRO A 144 3.05 9.79 8.80
N ASP A 145 2.63 10.99 9.19
CA ASP A 145 3.45 12.19 8.98
C ASP A 145 4.77 12.05 9.74
N VAL A 146 5.87 12.12 8.98
CA VAL A 146 7.23 11.93 9.51
C VAL A 146 7.60 13.14 10.38
N THR A 147 7.82 12.88 11.67
CA THR A 147 8.18 13.90 12.66
C THR A 147 9.67 14.26 12.61
N GLY A 148 10.49 13.36 12.07
CA GLY A 148 11.95 13.46 12.07
C GLY A 148 12.60 12.81 13.29
N LEU A 149 11.79 12.35 14.27
CA LEU A 149 12.24 11.52 15.37
C LEU A 149 12.11 10.05 14.97
N HIS A 150 13.20 9.48 14.45
CA HIS A 150 13.19 8.13 13.85
C HIS A 150 12.57 7.04 14.71
N ASP A 151 12.78 7.09 16.03
CA ASP A 151 12.22 6.12 16.97
C ASP A 151 10.69 6.22 17.07
N LEU A 152 10.15 7.44 17.10
CA LEU A 152 8.72 7.69 17.11
C LEU A 152 8.09 7.34 15.76
N ASP A 153 8.76 7.73 14.67
CA ASP A 153 8.30 7.44 13.31
C ASP A 153 8.25 5.92 13.05
N GLU A 154 9.25 5.16 13.52
CA GLU A 154 9.28 3.68 13.48
C GLU A 154 8.10 3.09 14.26
N TYR A 155 7.84 3.59 15.48
CA TYR A 155 6.74 3.14 16.32
C TYR A 155 5.37 3.41 15.67
N LEU A 156 5.13 4.62 15.17
CA LEU A 156 3.87 4.98 14.52
C LEU A 156 3.64 4.17 13.23
N GLN A 157 4.68 3.94 12.43
CA GLN A 157 4.59 3.06 11.26
C GLN A 157 4.24 1.62 11.66
N ALA A 158 4.84 1.12 12.74
CA ALA A 158 4.52 -0.21 13.26
C ALA A 158 3.06 -0.30 13.72
N GLN A 159 2.54 0.72 14.42
CA GLN A 159 1.13 0.78 14.81
C GLN A 159 0.18 0.74 13.61
N LEU A 160 0.48 1.52 12.58
CA LEU A 160 -0.30 1.50 11.34
C LEU A 160 -0.27 0.13 10.66
N LEU A 161 0.89 -0.50 10.63
CA LEU A 161 1.06 -1.85 10.07
C LEU A 161 0.24 -2.90 10.84
N ILE A 162 0.20 -2.83 12.17
CA ILE A 162 -0.63 -3.72 12.98
C ILE A 162 -2.09 -3.59 12.57
N SER A 163 -2.61 -2.36 12.49
CA SER A 163 -3.99 -2.11 12.09
C SER A 163 -4.27 -2.64 10.69
N ALA A 164 -3.34 -2.47 9.76
CA ALA A 164 -3.42 -3.05 8.42
C ALA A 164 -3.43 -4.59 8.44
N VAL A 165 -2.59 -5.23 9.26
CA VAL A 165 -2.59 -6.69 9.42
C VAL A 165 -3.90 -7.18 10.04
N LYS A 166 -4.43 -6.49 11.06
CA LYS A 166 -5.72 -6.83 11.69
C LYS A 166 -6.83 -6.89 10.66
N ILE A 167 -7.07 -5.81 9.91
CA ILE A 167 -8.12 -5.81 8.89
C ILE A 167 -7.84 -6.85 7.80
N THR A 168 -6.58 -7.07 7.45
CA THR A 168 -6.16 -8.10 6.47
C THR A 168 -6.61 -9.49 6.89
N THR A 169 -6.51 -9.87 8.18
CA THR A 169 -6.97 -11.21 8.62
C THR A 169 -8.47 -11.43 8.43
N HIS A 170 -9.27 -10.37 8.37
CA HIS A 170 -10.71 -10.43 8.10
C HIS A 170 -11.05 -10.45 6.62
N VAL A 171 -10.27 -9.75 5.78
CA VAL A 171 -10.59 -9.49 4.37
C VAL A 171 -9.79 -10.33 3.37
N LEU A 172 -8.72 -11.01 3.79
CA LEU A 172 -7.85 -11.82 2.92
C LEU A 172 -8.30 -13.30 2.90
N VAL A 173 -8.20 -13.92 1.72
CA VAL A 173 -8.43 -15.37 1.48
C VAL A 173 -7.26 -16.22 2.01
N ASP A 174 -7.52 -17.47 2.38
CA ASP A 174 -6.44 -18.44 2.62
C ASP A 174 -5.56 -18.58 1.36
N GLY A 175 -4.24 -18.60 1.54
CA GLY A 175 -3.27 -18.57 0.43
C GLY A 175 -2.99 -17.18 -0.15
N GLY A 176 -3.74 -16.14 0.25
CA GLY A 176 -3.61 -14.77 -0.27
C GLY A 176 -2.28 -14.09 0.06
N THR A 177 -2.08 -12.91 -0.56
CA THR A 177 -0.85 -12.10 -0.41
C THR A 177 -1.15 -10.75 0.25
N PHE A 178 -0.29 -10.34 1.17
CA PHE A 178 -0.29 -9.03 1.82
C PHE A 178 1.03 -8.31 1.58
N VAL A 179 0.98 -7.05 1.16
CA VAL A 179 2.16 -6.20 0.97
C VAL A 179 1.99 -4.91 1.73
N ALA A 180 2.96 -4.53 2.55
CA ALA A 180 2.86 -3.29 3.30
C ALA A 180 4.18 -2.57 3.47
N LYS A 181 4.11 -1.23 3.55
CA LYS A 181 5.24 -0.38 3.92
C LYS A 181 5.64 -0.60 5.37
N ILE A 182 6.94 -0.67 5.59
CA ILE A 182 7.55 -0.73 6.91
C ILE A 182 8.71 0.27 6.99
N PHE A 183 9.01 0.73 8.20
CA PHE A 183 10.30 1.36 8.49
C PHE A 183 11.21 0.31 9.08
N ARG A 184 12.26 -0.05 8.33
CA ARG A 184 13.19 -1.11 8.68
C ARG A 184 14.21 -0.58 9.70
N GLY A 185 13.73 -0.37 10.92
CA GLY A 185 14.54 0.00 12.07
C GLY A 185 14.98 -1.21 12.89
N ARG A 186 15.14 -1.00 14.20
CA ARG A 186 15.73 -1.99 15.11
C ARG A 186 14.82 -3.20 15.36
N HIS A 187 13.51 -3.05 15.18
CA HIS A 187 12.52 -4.09 15.50
C HIS A 187 12.06 -4.92 14.30
N ALA A 188 12.64 -4.72 13.11
CA ALA A 188 12.24 -5.40 11.88
C ALA A 188 12.26 -6.94 12.00
N SER A 189 13.22 -7.52 12.74
CA SER A 189 13.29 -8.97 12.98
C SER A 189 12.12 -9.50 13.82
N GLN A 190 11.63 -8.73 14.79
CA GLN A 190 10.49 -9.14 15.61
C GLN A 190 9.20 -9.12 14.80
N LEU A 191 9.00 -8.04 14.04
CA LEU A 191 7.89 -7.92 13.10
C LEU A 191 7.87 -9.09 12.10
N TYR A 192 9.02 -9.44 11.54
CA TYR A 192 9.15 -10.60 10.65
C TYR A 192 8.70 -11.91 11.33
N SER A 193 9.18 -12.18 12.54
CA SER A 193 8.81 -13.39 13.28
C SER A 193 7.31 -13.46 13.59
N GLN A 194 6.68 -12.31 13.87
CA GLN A 194 5.23 -12.22 14.09
C GLN A 194 4.45 -12.48 12.81
N LEU A 195 4.84 -11.90 11.69
CA LEU A 195 4.19 -12.12 10.40
C LEU A 195 4.32 -13.58 9.91
N ARG A 196 5.42 -14.27 10.27
CA ARG A 196 5.60 -15.70 9.98
C ARG A 196 4.61 -16.62 10.70
N LEU A 197 3.91 -16.14 11.73
CA LEU A 197 2.80 -16.87 12.35
C LEU A 197 1.54 -16.86 11.50
N LEU A 198 1.39 -15.86 10.62
CA LEU A 198 0.23 -15.65 9.76
C LEU A 198 0.48 -16.05 8.30
N PHE A 199 1.73 -16.06 7.85
CA PHE A 199 2.09 -16.29 6.46
C PHE A 199 3.24 -17.29 6.33
N ASP A 200 3.16 -18.20 5.36
CA ASP A 200 4.19 -19.22 5.15
C ASP A 200 5.48 -18.63 4.57
N ARG A 201 5.37 -17.57 3.77
CA ARG A 201 6.53 -16.87 3.18
C ARG A 201 6.45 -15.38 3.49
N VAL A 202 7.49 -14.87 4.14
CA VAL A 202 7.64 -13.45 4.45
C VAL A 202 9.00 -13.01 3.91
N SER A 203 9.05 -11.88 3.23
CA SER A 203 10.28 -11.27 2.72
C SER A 203 10.23 -9.77 2.94
N ILE A 204 11.40 -9.15 3.13
CA ILE A 204 11.55 -7.70 3.13
C ILE A 204 12.14 -7.29 1.79
N ALA A 205 11.49 -6.36 1.12
CA ALA A 205 11.84 -5.87 -0.19
C ALA A 205 12.16 -4.38 -0.15
N LYS A 206 13.19 -3.94 -0.89
CA LYS A 206 13.48 -2.53 -1.13
C LYS A 206 13.50 -2.25 -2.63
N PRO A 207 12.44 -1.60 -3.17
CA PRO A 207 12.41 -1.17 -4.56
C PRO A 207 13.45 -0.07 -4.84
N THR A 208 14.04 -0.07 -6.03
CA THR A 208 15.00 0.98 -6.44
C THR A 208 14.36 2.37 -6.58
N SER A 209 13.03 2.43 -6.73
CA SER A 209 12.27 3.68 -6.68
C SER A 209 12.04 4.23 -5.27
N SER A 210 12.39 3.46 -4.23
CA SER A 210 12.51 3.96 -2.86
C SER A 210 13.89 4.58 -2.65
N ARG A 211 13.95 5.70 -1.91
CA ARG A 211 15.21 6.39 -1.61
C ARG A 211 16.13 5.48 -0.78
N ASN A 212 17.40 5.41 -1.15
CA ASN A 212 18.35 4.61 -0.38
C ASN A 212 18.55 5.22 1.02
N SER A 213 18.52 6.56 1.10
CA SER A 213 18.55 7.31 2.36
C SER A 213 17.34 7.07 3.28
N SER A 214 16.26 6.47 2.79
CA SER A 214 15.06 6.21 3.58
C SER A 214 15.14 4.86 4.32
N LEU A 215 14.58 4.82 5.54
CA LEU A 215 14.31 3.57 6.28
C LEU A 215 13.14 2.78 5.69
N GLU A 216 12.44 3.34 4.71
CA GLU A 216 11.37 2.68 3.98
C GLU A 216 11.84 1.36 3.36
N SER A 217 11.07 0.31 3.63
CA SER A 217 11.12 -0.98 2.96
C SER A 217 9.70 -1.53 2.91
N PHE A 218 9.49 -2.66 2.25
CA PHE A 218 8.20 -3.30 2.13
C PHE A 218 8.29 -4.70 2.66
N VAL A 219 7.29 -5.13 3.43
CA VAL A 219 7.13 -6.54 3.73
C VAL A 219 6.20 -7.15 2.69
N VAL A 220 6.59 -8.30 2.15
CA VAL A 220 5.81 -9.11 1.22
C VAL A 220 5.52 -10.43 1.89
N CYS A 221 4.26 -10.64 2.21
CA CYS A 221 3.72 -11.77 2.95
C CYS A 221 2.85 -12.61 2.01
N GLN A 222 3.28 -13.81 1.65
CA GLN A 222 2.57 -14.70 0.74
C GLN A 222 2.09 -15.95 1.46
N GLN A 223 1.04 -16.58 0.93
CA GLN A 223 0.44 -17.80 1.47
C GLN A 223 -0.09 -17.55 2.88
N PHE A 224 -1.11 -16.69 2.98
CA PHE A 224 -1.82 -16.44 4.22
C PHE A 224 -2.41 -17.75 4.78
N ASN A 225 -2.18 -18.02 6.06
CA ASN A 225 -2.62 -19.23 6.72
C ASN A 225 -3.69 -18.91 7.76
N LYS A 226 -4.95 -19.05 7.36
CA LYS A 226 -6.11 -18.75 8.19
C LYS A 226 -6.31 -19.77 9.34
N ARG A 227 -5.73 -20.97 9.22
CA ARG A 227 -5.77 -22.00 10.28
C ARG A 227 -4.77 -21.70 11.39
N GLY A 228 -3.58 -21.22 11.07
CA GLY A 228 -2.63 -20.65 12.04
C GLY A 228 -3.22 -19.43 12.76
N SER A 229 -4.09 -18.69 12.06
CA SER A 229 -4.86 -17.60 12.64
C SER A 229 -5.99 -18.05 13.59
N ALA A 230 -6.26 -19.35 13.82
CA ALA A 230 -7.37 -19.80 14.68
C ALA A 230 -7.26 -19.33 16.14
N ASP A 231 -6.05 -19.32 16.70
CA ASP A 231 -5.76 -18.72 18.01
C ASP A 231 -5.77 -17.18 17.95
N LEU A 232 -5.52 -16.61 16.77
CA LEU A 232 -5.50 -15.16 16.49
C LEU A 232 -6.87 -14.63 16.02
N ARG A 233 -7.92 -15.45 15.94
CA ARG A 233 -9.31 -15.02 15.64
C ARG A 233 -9.86 -14.07 16.72
N ASN A 234 -9.20 -14.04 17.89
CA ASN A 234 -9.49 -13.13 19.01
C ASN A 234 -8.74 -11.79 18.92
N LEU A 235 -8.11 -11.47 17.78
CA LEU A 235 -7.66 -10.12 17.46
C LEU A 235 -8.89 -9.25 17.20
N SER A 236 -9.60 -8.91 18.28
CA SER A 236 -10.63 -7.88 18.25
C SER A 236 -10.02 -6.64 17.60
N LEU A 237 -10.69 -6.10 16.58
CA LEU A 237 -10.32 -4.83 15.97
C LEU A 237 -10.24 -3.72 17.04
N ASP A 238 -11.07 -3.83 18.08
CA ASP A 238 -11.19 -2.91 19.22
C ASP A 238 -10.13 -3.08 20.32
N ARG A 239 -9.21 -4.06 20.21
CA ARG A 239 -8.13 -4.26 21.20
C ARG A 239 -6.76 -4.25 20.55
N ASP A 240 -5.75 -3.65 21.19
CA ASP A 240 -4.36 -3.52 20.71
C ASP A 240 -3.56 -4.85 20.69
N THR A 241 -4.24 -5.98 20.60
CA THR A 241 -3.73 -7.30 20.99
C THR A 241 -2.93 -8.05 19.92
N VAL A 242 -2.65 -7.49 18.73
CA VAL A 242 -1.76 -8.19 17.78
C VAL A 242 -0.34 -8.26 18.30
N LEU A 243 0.07 -7.30 19.14
CA LEU A 243 1.45 -7.20 19.62
C LEU A 243 1.62 -7.31 21.14
N ASP A 244 0.54 -7.37 21.94
CA ASP A 244 0.64 -7.63 23.39
C ASP A 244 0.95 -9.09 23.73
N VAL A 245 1.01 -9.95 22.72
CA VAL A 245 1.84 -11.16 22.75
C VAL A 245 3.26 -10.63 22.51
N VAL A 246 3.99 -10.11 23.51
CA VAL A 246 4.76 -10.87 24.50
C VAL A 246 5.26 -9.95 25.64
N GLU A 247 4.46 -9.64 26.65
CA GLU A 247 5.01 -9.49 28.00
C GLU A 247 4.92 -10.85 28.71
N GLY A 248 5.98 -11.66 28.60
CA GLY A 248 6.12 -12.93 29.35
C GLY A 248 6.00 -14.24 28.57
N SER A 249 5.61 -14.24 27.29
CA SER A 249 5.83 -15.39 26.39
C SER A 249 7.32 -15.55 26.02
N PRO A 250 7.82 -16.74 25.65
CA PRO A 250 9.21 -16.88 25.23
C PRO A 250 9.42 -16.00 23.99
N SER A 251 10.39 -15.08 24.06
CA SER A 251 10.75 -14.21 22.95
C SER A 251 10.90 -15.06 21.68
N LEU A 252 10.06 -14.81 20.66
CA LEU A 252 10.24 -15.42 19.35
C LEU A 252 11.71 -15.23 18.95
N PRO A 253 12.38 -16.28 18.45
CA PRO A 253 13.78 -16.16 18.08
C PRO A 253 13.92 -15.02 17.07
N LYS A 254 14.94 -14.17 17.29
CA LYS A 254 15.28 -13.12 16.33
C LYS A 254 15.78 -13.81 15.06
N CYS A 255 14.94 -13.80 14.03
CA CYS A 255 15.29 -14.31 12.71
C CYS A 255 15.81 -13.17 11.84
N ILE A 256 16.74 -13.50 10.95
CA ILE A 256 17.16 -12.58 9.90
C ILE A 256 16.11 -12.67 8.79
N PRO A 257 15.35 -11.60 8.51
CA PRO A 257 14.39 -11.61 7.43
C PRO A 257 15.13 -11.71 6.09
N PRO A 258 14.64 -12.51 5.12
CA PRO A 258 15.11 -12.45 3.74
C PRO A 258 14.98 -11.01 3.22
N PHE A 259 16.04 -10.47 2.64
CA PHE A 259 16.06 -9.12 2.09
C PHE A 259 16.30 -9.17 0.58
N LEU A 260 15.39 -8.55 -0.17
CA LEU A 260 15.38 -8.53 -1.63
C LEU A 260 15.39 -7.07 -2.12
N THR A 261 16.15 -6.80 -3.16
CA THR A 261 16.12 -5.52 -3.87
C THR A 261 15.31 -5.68 -5.13
N CYS A 262 14.34 -4.80 -5.38
CA CYS A 262 13.40 -4.94 -6.50
C CYS A 262 13.63 -3.87 -7.57
N GLY A 263 13.45 -4.23 -8.84
CA GLY A 263 13.66 -3.36 -9.99
C GLY A 263 15.08 -3.46 -10.56
N ASP A 264 15.40 -2.61 -11.55
CA ASP A 264 16.70 -2.65 -12.22
C ASP A 264 17.83 -2.15 -11.32
N LEU A 265 18.79 -3.04 -11.03
CA LEU A 265 19.97 -2.77 -10.21
C LEU A 265 21.11 -2.11 -10.98
N SER A 266 21.01 -2.01 -12.30
CA SER A 266 22.01 -1.34 -13.13
C SER A 266 22.08 0.17 -12.86
N GLY A 267 20.97 0.75 -12.38
CA GLY A 267 20.81 2.19 -12.17
C GLY A 267 20.56 2.97 -13.45
N TRP A 268 20.43 2.31 -14.61
CA TRP A 268 20.16 2.93 -15.90
C TRP A 268 18.66 2.90 -16.26
N GLY A 269 18.23 3.91 -17.01
CA GLY A 269 16.91 3.96 -17.60
C GLY A 269 16.88 3.28 -18.98
N GLU A 270 15.67 3.05 -19.48
CA GLU A 270 15.45 2.48 -20.82
C GLU A 270 16.02 3.38 -21.93
N ALA A 271 16.02 4.70 -21.73
CA ALA A 271 16.60 5.64 -22.68
C ALA A 271 18.11 5.82 -22.42
N PRO A 272 18.97 5.78 -23.47
CA PRO A 272 20.41 5.94 -23.34
C PRO A 272 20.81 7.18 -22.54
N GLY A 273 21.72 7.01 -21.57
CA GLY A 273 22.22 8.10 -20.73
C GLY A 273 21.29 8.52 -19.59
N THR A 274 20.12 7.90 -19.43
CA THR A 274 19.21 8.21 -18.33
C THR A 274 19.62 7.45 -17.08
N ILE A 275 19.81 8.15 -15.95
CA ILE A 275 20.15 7.53 -14.66
C ILE A 275 18.88 7.46 -13.79
N MET A 276 18.57 6.27 -13.28
CA MET A 276 17.42 5.98 -12.42
C MET A 276 17.76 6.08 -10.93
N ASP A 277 18.23 7.25 -10.50
CA ASP A 277 18.62 7.50 -9.10
C ASP A 277 17.48 8.19 -8.32
N ALA A 278 16.96 7.49 -7.30
CA ALA A 278 15.86 7.97 -6.45
C ALA A 278 16.28 9.03 -5.42
N ASP A 279 17.57 9.13 -5.09
CA ASP A 279 18.14 10.08 -4.14
C ASP A 279 18.57 11.38 -4.82
N LYS A 280 18.83 11.37 -6.14
CA LYS A 280 19.15 12.58 -6.91
C LYS A 280 17.90 13.34 -7.35
N SER A 281 17.94 14.65 -7.15
CA SER A 281 16.98 15.58 -7.75
C SER A 281 17.62 16.23 -8.96
N TYR A 282 16.82 16.42 -10.00
CA TYR A 282 17.30 16.96 -11.28
C TYR A 282 16.64 18.31 -11.53
N PRO A 283 17.37 19.33 -12.05
CA PRO A 283 16.78 20.61 -12.41
C PRO A 283 15.74 20.42 -13.52
N MET A 284 14.60 21.10 -13.40
CA MET A 284 13.47 21.03 -14.34
C MET A 284 13.29 22.41 -14.96
N GLU A 285 13.29 22.49 -16.29
CA GLU A 285 12.96 23.74 -16.98
C GLU A 285 11.46 24.03 -16.79
N GLU A 286 11.04 25.30 -16.84
CA GLU A 286 9.64 25.67 -16.57
C GLU A 286 8.67 25.06 -17.57
N GLU A 287 9.16 24.77 -18.77
CA GLU A 287 8.43 24.15 -19.89
C GLU A 287 8.14 22.66 -19.65
N ASP A 288 8.93 21.97 -18.81
CA ASP A 288 8.77 20.54 -18.48
C ASP A 288 7.80 20.28 -17.31
N TYR A 289 7.20 21.33 -16.76
CA TYR A 289 6.32 21.17 -15.61
C TYR A 289 4.93 20.65 -16.02
N VAL A 290 4.68 19.38 -15.70
CA VAL A 290 3.35 18.79 -15.79
C VAL A 290 2.57 19.03 -14.48
N GLN A 291 1.37 19.61 -14.59
CA GLN A 291 0.50 19.84 -13.45
C GLN A 291 0.10 18.51 -12.77
N PRO A 292 -0.13 18.49 -11.44
CA PRO A 292 -0.65 17.31 -10.77
C PRO A 292 -1.98 16.89 -11.38
N ILE A 293 -2.07 15.62 -11.76
CA ILE A 293 -3.25 15.00 -12.39
C ILE A 293 -4.51 15.24 -11.56
N HIS A 294 -4.39 15.08 -10.25
CA HIS A 294 -5.38 15.55 -9.28
C HIS A 294 -4.65 16.12 -8.05
N PRO A 295 -4.98 17.35 -7.63
CA PRO A 295 -4.57 17.83 -6.31
C PRO A 295 -5.32 17.05 -5.21
N PRO A 296 -4.79 16.99 -3.97
CA PRO A 296 -5.53 16.43 -2.85
C PRO A 296 -6.89 17.13 -2.72
N ILE A 297 -7.97 16.36 -2.54
CA ILE A 297 -9.32 16.93 -2.35
C ILE A 297 -9.36 17.76 -1.07
N ALA A 298 -8.70 17.26 -0.01
CA ALA A 298 -8.50 17.97 1.25
C ALA A 298 -7.00 17.96 1.60
N PRO A 299 -6.22 18.99 1.20
CA PRO A 299 -4.84 19.12 1.66
C PRO A 299 -4.73 19.10 3.20
N PRO A 300 -3.72 18.43 3.78
CA PRO A 300 -3.51 18.36 5.24
C PRO A 300 -3.40 19.73 5.93
N HIS A 301 -3.06 20.77 5.16
CA HIS A 301 -2.87 22.13 5.65
C HIS A 301 -4.09 23.03 5.40
N MET A 302 -5.23 22.50 4.93
CA MET A 302 -6.46 23.28 4.69
C MET A 302 -6.93 23.97 5.96
N GLN A 303 -6.99 23.25 7.08
CA GLN A 303 -7.37 23.81 8.39
C GLN A 303 -6.41 24.92 8.82
N ALA A 304 -5.11 24.74 8.63
CA ALA A 304 -4.11 25.76 8.94
C ALA A 304 -4.19 27.00 8.03
N ILE A 305 -4.67 26.86 6.78
CA ILE A 305 -4.96 27.99 5.89
C ILE A 305 -6.21 28.71 6.40
N GLU A 306 -7.29 28.00 6.67
CA GLU A 306 -8.55 28.55 7.17
C GLU A 306 -8.35 29.31 8.48
N GLU A 307 -7.61 28.73 9.42
CA GLU A 307 -7.26 29.39 10.69
C GLU A 307 -6.47 30.68 10.46
N LYS A 308 -5.50 30.68 9.53
CA LYS A 308 -4.73 31.88 9.17
C LYS A 308 -5.59 32.95 8.49
N GLU A 309 -6.58 32.56 7.70
CA GLU A 309 -7.52 33.48 7.07
C GLU A 309 -8.47 34.10 8.11
N ILE A 310 -8.99 33.29 9.04
CA ILE A 310 -9.78 33.76 10.17
C ILE A 310 -8.96 34.72 11.05
N GLN A 311 -7.68 34.43 11.27
CA GLN A 311 -6.79 35.31 12.04
C GLN A 311 -6.52 36.64 11.32
N ARG A 312 -6.39 36.62 9.98
CA ARG A 312 -6.26 37.84 9.17
C ARG A 312 -7.53 38.68 9.19
N GLN A 313 -8.70 38.06 9.11
CA GLN A 313 -10.00 38.75 9.17
C GLN A 313 -10.30 39.36 10.56
N LYS A 314 -9.71 38.81 11.63
CA LYS A 314 -9.82 39.38 12.99
C LYS A 314 -8.84 40.53 13.27
N GLN A 315 -7.86 40.75 12.41
CA GLN A 315 -6.82 41.77 12.57
C GLN A 315 -6.97 42.97 11.62
N GLY A 316 -7.90 42.91 10.66
CA GLY A 316 -8.28 44.03 9.79
C GLY A 316 -9.64 44.60 10.20
#